data_AF-A0A7S1ISR9-F1
#
_entry.id   AF-A0A7S1ISR9-F1
#
_cell.length_a   1.000
_cell.length_b   1.000
_cell.length_c   1.000
_cell.angle_alpha   90.00
_cell.angle_beta   90.00
_cell.angle_gamma   90.00
#
_symmetry.space_group_name_H-M   'P 1'
#
loop_
_entity.id
_entity.type
_entity.pdbx_description
1 polymer ?
#
loop_
_entity_poly.entity_id
_entity_poly.type
_entity_poly.pdbx_seq_one_letter_code
_entity_poly.pdbx_strand_id
1 'polypeptide(L)'
;SAVIILTDKLTADEHVNQVDFVNVLSTKSIRQANSTIPIFAQCLSSSRVSVFNEAGANVVLCVCEMRAQMLSSSCHSPGFHTLVASLIHAPPQRWKSSAWPEHLHREQEHQFRASHMVFE
;
A
#
# COMPACT_ATOMS: atom_id res chain seq x y z
N SER A 1 -7.62 -16.33 -14.54
CA SER A 1 -6.20 -15.94 -14.42
C SER A 1 -6.07 -14.44 -14.48
N ALA A 2 -5.09 -13.85 -13.78
CA ALA A 2 -4.83 -12.42 -13.75
C ALA A 2 -3.31 -12.16 -13.75
N VAL A 3 -2.90 -10.95 -14.14
CA VAL A 3 -1.50 -10.52 -14.08
C VAL A 3 -1.35 -9.43 -13.03
N ILE A 4 -0.30 -9.54 -12.22
CA ILE A 4 0.04 -8.57 -11.20
C ILE A 4 1.42 -7.99 -11.53
N ILE A 5 1.47 -6.68 -11.76
CA ILE A 5 2.72 -5.93 -12.01
C ILE A 5 3.13 -5.28 -10.70
N LEU A 6 4.16 -5.86 -10.08
CA LEU A 6 4.74 -5.37 -8.84
C LEU A 6 5.80 -4.32 -9.14
N THR A 7 5.93 -3.35 -8.24
CA THR A 7 6.96 -2.32 -8.31
C THR A 7 7.91 -2.42 -7.12
N ASP A 8 9.17 -2.05 -7.32
CA ASP A 8 10.13 -1.97 -6.21
C ASP A 8 9.85 -0.71 -5.38
N LYS A 9 9.37 -0.93 -4.16
CA LYS A 9 8.98 0.14 -3.22
C LYS A 9 10.16 0.82 -2.55
N LEU A 10 11.38 0.31 -2.76
CA LEU A 10 12.64 0.87 -2.22
C LEU A 10 13.40 1.69 -3.27
N THR A 11 12.81 1.89 -4.46
CA THR A 11 13.35 2.75 -5.51
C THR A 11 13.60 4.16 -4.96
N ALA A 12 14.80 4.69 -5.18
CA ALA A 12 15.12 6.07 -4.84
C ALA A 12 14.25 7.05 -5.62
N ASP A 13 13.89 8.19 -5.02
CA ASP A 13 12.93 9.15 -5.59
C ASP A 13 13.30 9.60 -7.02
N GLU A 14 14.59 9.73 -7.31
CA GLU A 14 15.12 10.09 -8.63
C GLU A 14 14.77 9.07 -9.74
N HIS A 15 14.56 7.81 -9.37
CA HIS A 15 14.28 6.70 -10.30
C HIS A 15 12.82 6.29 -10.35
N VAL A 16 11.95 6.85 -9.49
CA VAL A 16 10.52 6.51 -9.41
C VAL A 16 9.84 6.61 -10.79
N ASN A 17 10.10 7.69 -11.53
CA ASN A 17 9.51 7.90 -12.86
C ASN A 17 9.96 6.85 -13.87
N GLN A 18 11.22 6.41 -13.79
CA GLN A 18 11.77 5.41 -14.69
C GLN A 18 11.16 4.03 -14.42
N VAL A 19 11.06 3.65 -13.15
CA VAL A 19 10.47 2.36 -12.74
C VAL A 19 8.98 2.30 -13.13
N ASP A 20 8.21 3.35 -12.84
CA ASP A 20 6.81 3.42 -13.24
C ASP A 20 6.66 3.37 -14.77
N PHE A 21 7.56 4.01 -15.52
CA PHE A 21 7.54 3.97 -16.99
C PHE A 21 7.77 2.55 -17.53
N VAL A 22 8.74 1.82 -16.98
CA VAL A 22 8.99 0.41 -17.35
C VAL A 22 7.77 -0.47 -17.06
N ASN A 23 7.11 -0.25 -15.92
CA ASN A 23 5.90 -0.97 -15.56
C ASN A 23 4.70 -0.62 -16.45
N VAL A 24 4.57 0.64 -16.89
CA VAL A 24 3.59 1.05 -17.91
C VAL A 24 3.85 0.33 -19.23
N LEU A 25 5.09 0.29 -19.70
CA LEU A 25 5.44 -0.43 -20.94
C LEU A 25 5.10 -1.93 -20.82
N SER A 26 5.43 -2.54 -19.68
CA SER A 26 5.09 -3.94 -19.40
C SER A 26 3.58 -4.18 -19.42
N THR A 27 2.82 -3.29 -18.78
CA THR A 27 1.35 -3.29 -18.80
C THR A 27 0.81 -3.29 -20.22
N LYS A 28 1.32 -2.37 -21.05
CA LYS A 28 0.91 -2.22 -22.44
C LYS A 28 1.23 -3.45 -23.27
N SER A 29 2.43 -4.03 -23.11
CA SER A 29 2.82 -5.24 -23.82
C SER A 29 1.95 -6.44 -23.43
N ILE A 30 1.61 -6.60 -22.16
CA ILE A 30 0.69 -7.66 -21.69
C ILE A 30 -0.70 -7.46 -22.29
N ARG A 31 -1.23 -6.23 -22.28
CA ARG A 31 -2.54 -5.93 -22.86
C ARG A 31 -2.58 -6.18 -24.36
N GLN A 32 -1.49 -5.88 -25.08
CA GLN A 32 -1.36 -6.19 -26.50
C GLN A 32 -1.36 -7.70 -26.77
N ALA A 33 -0.69 -8.49 -25.94
CA ALA A 33 -0.66 -9.95 -26.07
C ALA A 33 -2.00 -10.60 -25.67
N ASN A 34 -2.72 -10.01 -24.71
CA ASN A 34 -4.01 -10.51 -24.25
C ASN A 34 -4.96 -9.35 -23.87
N SER A 35 -5.96 -9.13 -24.71
CA SER A 35 -6.90 -8.01 -24.56
C SER A 35 -7.89 -8.16 -23.40
N THR A 36 -8.07 -9.37 -22.84
CA THR A 36 -9.12 -9.65 -21.85
C THR A 36 -8.59 -9.98 -20.47
N ILE A 37 -7.30 -10.31 -20.33
CA ILE A 37 -6.74 -10.67 -19.01
C ILE A 37 -6.84 -9.50 -18.03
N PRO A 38 -7.32 -9.70 -16.79
CA PRO A 38 -7.26 -8.67 -15.76
C PRO A 38 -5.81 -8.36 -15.38
N ILE A 39 -5.46 -7.08 -15.38
CA ILE A 39 -4.13 -6.57 -15.01
C ILE A 39 -4.26 -5.65 -13.80
N PHE A 40 -3.57 -6.01 -12.72
CA PHE A 40 -3.45 -5.22 -11.51
C PHE A 40 -2.02 -4.69 -11.45
N ALA A 41 -1.85 -3.37 -11.40
CA ALA A 41 -0.53 -2.75 -11.41
C ALA A 41 -0.29 -1.91 -10.15
N GLN A 42 0.97 -1.84 -9.72
CA GLN A 42 1.41 -0.91 -8.70
C GLN A 42 2.20 0.23 -9.33
N CYS A 43 1.96 1.46 -8.87
CA CYS A 43 2.76 2.61 -9.22
C CYS A 43 3.25 3.34 -7.95
N LEU A 44 4.36 4.04 -8.10
CA LEU A 44 4.97 4.83 -7.03
C LEU A 44 4.53 6.30 -7.12
N SER A 45 4.30 6.82 -8.32
CA SER A 45 3.79 8.18 -8.53
C SER A 45 2.29 8.21 -8.80
N SER A 46 1.56 9.10 -8.10
CA SER A 46 0.14 9.35 -8.35
C SER A 46 -0.11 9.91 -9.75
N SER A 47 0.82 10.73 -10.26
CA SER A 47 0.72 11.33 -11.60
C SER A 47 0.75 10.29 -12.73
N ARG A 48 1.15 9.05 -12.45
CA ARG A 48 1.25 7.96 -13.43
C ARG A 48 0.01 7.06 -13.46
N VAL A 49 -0.91 7.19 -12.51
CA VAL A 49 -2.09 6.32 -12.42
C VAL A 49 -2.92 6.32 -13.71
N SER A 50 -3.17 7.49 -14.30
CA SER A 50 -3.89 7.60 -15.58
C SER A 50 -3.18 6.88 -16.72
N VAL A 51 -1.84 7.02 -16.80
CA VAL A 51 -1.02 6.40 -17.85
C VAL A 51 -1.04 4.87 -17.75
N PHE A 52 -1.08 4.31 -16.55
CA PHE A 52 -1.27 2.86 -16.36
C PHE A 52 -2.65 2.39 -16.82
N ASN A 53 -3.70 3.15 -16.52
CA ASN A 53 -5.05 2.84 -16.98
C ASN A 53 -5.13 2.89 -18.52
N GLU A 54 -4.55 3.91 -19.15
CA GLU A 54 -4.44 4.03 -20.62
C GLU A 54 -3.61 2.90 -21.25
N ALA A 55 -2.60 2.39 -20.53
CA ALA A 55 -1.83 1.21 -20.96
C ALA A 55 -2.63 -0.10 -20.86
N GLY A 56 -3.80 -0.09 -20.22
CA GLY A 56 -4.72 -1.22 -20.14
C GLY A 56 -4.72 -1.95 -18.80
N ALA A 57 -4.19 -1.35 -17.73
CA ALA A 57 -4.41 -1.83 -16.38
C ALA A 57 -5.90 -1.71 -15.99
N ASN A 58 -6.43 -2.71 -15.30
CA ASN A 58 -7.80 -2.69 -14.78
C ASN A 58 -7.89 -2.01 -13.42
N VAL A 59 -6.86 -2.20 -12.60
CA VAL A 59 -6.73 -1.58 -11.28
C VAL A 59 -5.29 -1.15 -11.10
N VAL A 60 -5.11 0.08 -10.64
CA VAL A 60 -3.79 0.66 -10.35
C VAL A 60 -3.76 1.07 -8.90
N LEU A 61 -2.84 0.48 -8.14
CA LEU A 61 -2.60 0.83 -6.74
C LEU A 61 -1.42 1.80 -6.67
N CYS A 62 -1.69 3.07 -6.40
CA CYS A 62 -0.64 4.03 -6.07
C CYS A 62 -0.19 3.81 -4.62
N VAL A 63 1.03 3.34 -4.45
CA VAL A 63 1.58 3.01 -3.13
C VAL A 63 1.70 4.26 -2.26
N CYS A 64 2.11 5.39 -2.84
CA CYS A 64 2.27 6.65 -2.12
C CYS A 64 0.93 7.22 -1.65
N GLU A 65 -0.10 7.22 -2.49
CA GLU A 65 -1.45 7.66 -2.09
C GLU A 65 -2.04 6.77 -1.00
N MET A 66 -1.93 5.45 -1.16
CA MET A 66 -2.42 4.51 -0.15
C MET A 66 -1.73 4.75 1.20
N ARG A 67 -0.40 4.92 1.21
CA ARG A 67 0.35 5.23 2.44
C ARG A 67 -0.12 6.55 3.07
N ALA A 68 -0.24 7.61 2.26
CA ALA A 68 -0.70 8.92 2.74
C ALA A 68 -2.12 8.86 3.31
N GLN A 69 -3.04 8.15 2.67
CA GLN A 69 -4.41 7.97 3.13
C GLN A 69 -4.50 7.17 4.44
N MET A 70 -3.68 6.13 4.59
CA MET A 70 -3.62 5.36 5.84
C MET A 70 -3.08 6.20 7.00
N LEU A 71 -2.07 7.04 6.74
CA LEU A 71 -1.51 7.96 7.72
C LEU A 71 -2.53 9.04 8.11
N SER A 72 -3.17 9.70 7.14
CA SER A 72 -4.16 10.74 7.43
C SER A 72 -5.38 10.20 8.19
N SER A 73 -5.84 8.99 7.85
CA SER A 73 -6.93 8.32 8.58
C SER A 73 -6.53 8.00 10.02
N SER A 74 -5.25 7.67 10.25
CA SER A 74 -4.72 7.41 11.59
C SER A 74 -4.62 8.67 12.45
N CYS A 75 -4.53 9.86 11.85
CA CYS A 75 -4.61 11.13 12.59
C CYS A 75 -6.01 11.37 13.16
N HIS A 76 -7.07 10.90 12.47
CA HIS A 76 -8.44 11.02 12.95
C HIS A 76 -8.81 9.90 13.94
N SER A 77 -8.31 8.68 13.71
CA SER A 77 -8.54 7.52 14.57
C SER A 77 -7.23 6.74 14.74
N PRO A 78 -6.50 6.96 15.85
CA PRO A 78 -5.28 6.23 16.14
C PRO A 78 -5.51 4.72 16.09
N GLY A 79 -4.64 3.99 15.37
CA GLY A 79 -4.74 2.54 15.19
C GLY A 79 -5.61 2.09 14.00
N PHE A 80 -6.25 3.01 13.26
CA PHE A 80 -7.04 2.67 12.08
C PHE A 80 -6.23 1.89 11.02
N HIS A 81 -5.02 2.34 10.69
CA HIS A 81 -4.17 1.63 9.72
C HIS A 81 -3.83 0.20 10.18
N THR A 82 -3.63 -0.01 11.50
CA THR A 82 -3.32 -1.33 12.07
C THR A 82 -4.53 -2.26 11.94
N LEU A 83 -5.73 -1.75 12.19
CA LEU A 83 -6.98 -2.49 11.98
C LEU A 83 -7.12 -2.90 10.51
N VAL A 84 -6.98 -1.96 9.58
CA VAL A 84 -7.07 -2.24 8.14
C VAL A 84 -6.01 -3.25 7.70
N ALA A 85 -4.78 -3.09 8.14
CA ALA A 85 -3.70 -4.03 7.85
C ALA A 85 -4.00 -5.44 8.37
N SER A 86 -4.64 -5.56 9.54
CA SER A 86 -5.05 -6.83 10.14
C SER A 86 -6.22 -7.49 9.41
N LEU A 87 -7.09 -6.71 8.76
CA LEU A 87 -8.16 -7.24 7.92
C LEU A 87 -7.63 -7.77 6.58
N ILE A 88 -6.63 -7.08 6.01
CA ILE A 88 -6.03 -7.45 4.72
C ILE A 88 -5.07 -8.65 4.88
N HIS A 89 -4.26 -8.67 5.94
CA HIS A 89 -3.47 -9.82 6.29
C HIS A 89 -4.33 -10.80 7.08
N ALA A 90 -4.82 -11.86 6.43
CA ALA A 90 -5.35 -13.00 7.16
C ALA A 90 -4.25 -13.47 8.15
N PRO A 91 -4.48 -13.39 9.48
CA PRO A 91 -3.45 -13.78 10.42
C PRO A 91 -3.10 -15.26 10.16
N PRO A 92 -1.82 -15.65 10.18
CA PRO A 92 -1.48 -17.06 10.23
C PRO A 92 -2.26 -17.68 11.38
N GLN A 93 -2.94 -18.80 11.12
CA GLN A 93 -3.91 -19.55 11.95
C GLN A 93 -3.38 -20.05 13.32
N ARG A 94 -2.54 -19.27 14.00
CA ARG A 94 -1.80 -19.67 15.20
C ARG A 94 -1.90 -18.62 16.31
N TRP A 95 -3.10 -18.10 16.53
CA TRP A 95 -3.41 -17.38 17.77
C TRP A 95 -3.99 -18.39 18.78
N LYS A 96 -3.13 -19.30 19.25
CA LYS A 96 -3.35 -20.07 20.49
C LYS A 96 -2.55 -19.38 21.60
N SER A 97 -3.03 -18.24 22.07
CA SER A 97 -2.66 -17.74 23.39
C SER A 97 -3.72 -16.75 23.87
N SER A 98 -4.37 -17.09 24.96
CA SER A 98 -5.37 -16.30 25.66
C SER A 98 -4.72 -15.21 26.52
N ALA A 99 -3.97 -14.31 25.88
CA ALA A 99 -3.47 -13.09 26.50
C ALA A 99 -3.18 -12.06 25.41
N TRP A 100 -3.70 -10.85 25.60
CA TRP A 100 -3.19 -9.67 24.90
C TRP A 100 -1.67 -9.61 25.16
N PRO A 101 -0.82 -9.52 24.13
CA PRO A 101 0.61 -9.45 24.37
C PRO A 101 0.93 -8.12 25.09
N GLU A 102 1.37 -8.19 26.34
CA GLU A 102 1.63 -7.03 27.23
C GLU A 102 2.62 -5.99 26.63
N HIS A 103 3.37 -6.34 25.58
CA HIS A 103 4.24 -5.41 24.87
C HIS A 103 3.48 -4.40 24.01
N LEU A 104 2.32 -4.78 23.45
CA LEU A 104 1.48 -3.87 22.66
C LEU A 104 0.75 -2.82 23.53
N HIS A 105 0.46 -3.15 24.80
CA HIS A 105 -0.12 -2.20 25.76
C HIS A 105 0.86 -1.06 26.09
N ARG A 106 2.15 -1.39 26.28
CA ARG A 106 3.19 -0.40 26.56
C ARG A 106 3.49 0.49 25.37
N GLU A 107 3.53 -0.05 24.15
CA GLU A 107 3.75 0.77 22.95
C GLU A 107 2.61 1.76 22.73
N GLN A 108 1.34 1.34 22.91
CA GLN A 108 0.21 2.27 22.79
C GLN A 108 0.20 3.36 23.88
N GLU A 109 0.52 3.04 25.13
CA GLU A 109 0.65 4.07 26.20
C GLU A 109 1.77 5.07 25.94
N HIS A 110 2.92 4.62 25.43
CA HIS A 110 4.02 5.51 25.08
C HIS A 110 3.69 6.42 23.89
N GLN A 111 2.99 5.89 22.88
CA GLN A 111 2.56 6.66 21.72
C GLN A 111 1.45 7.68 22.08
N PHE A 112 0.52 7.30 22.96
CA PHE A 112 -0.54 8.20 23.46
C PHE A 112 0.03 9.33 24.31
N ARG A 113 1.02 9.05 25.18
CA ARG A 113 1.74 10.07 25.97
C ARG A 113 2.61 10.99 25.10
N ALA A 114 3.25 10.47 24.05
CA ALA A 114 4.02 11.29 23.11
C ALA A 114 3.12 12.24 22.31
N SER A 115 1.92 11.81 21.91
CA SER A 115 0.95 12.67 21.21
C SER A 115 0.36 13.77 22.11
N HIS A 116 0.22 13.55 23.41
CA HIS A 116 -0.23 14.57 24.35
C HIS A 116 0.85 15.62 24.71
N MET A 117 2.14 15.33 24.51
CA MET A 117 3.25 16.26 24.76
C MET A 117 3.57 17.20 23.58
N VAL A 118 2.97 16.97 22.40
CA VAL A 118 3.19 17.78 21.18
C VAL A 118 2.11 18.88 21.03
N PHE A 119 1.12 18.90 21.94
CA PHE A 119 0.00 19.86 21.95
C PHE A 119 -0.05 20.77 23.20
N GLU A 120 1.05 20.88 23.96
CA GLU A 120 1.25 21.95 24.97
C GLU A 120 2.29 22.98 24.51
#